data_AF-L0BVQ4-F1
#
_entry.id   AF-L0BVQ4-F1
#
_cell.length_a   1.000
_cell.length_b   1.000
_cell.length_c   1.000
_cell.angle_alpha   90.00
_cell.angle_beta   90.00
_cell.angle_gamma   90.00
#
_symmetry.space_group_name_H-M   'P 1'
#
loop_
_entity.id
_entity.type
_entity.pdbx_description
1 polymer ?
#
loop_
_entity_poly.entity_id
_entity_poly.type
_entity_poly.pdbx_seq_one_letter_code
_entity_poly.pdbx_strand_id
1 'polypeptide(L)'
;AGRYFDAERMRRALAEALVPFYPMAGRLARDEDGRVEIDCNAEGVLFVEADAPDGTVDDFGDFAPTMDLKRLIPAVDFTGGISSYPLL
;
A
#
# COMPACT_ATOMS: atom_id res chain seq x y z
N ALA A 1 -1.49 17.59 -21.07
CA ALA A 1 -2.24 17.11 -19.89
C ALA A 1 -1.27 17.07 -18.71
N GLY A 2 -1.68 17.53 -17.53
CA GLY A 2 -0.76 17.74 -16.39
C GLY A 2 -0.21 16.44 -15.82
N ARG A 3 1.08 16.43 -15.46
CA ARG A 3 1.78 15.32 -14.77
C ARG A 3 1.36 15.23 -13.29
N TYR A 4 0.06 15.22 -13.01
CA TYR A 4 -0.46 15.23 -11.64
C TYR A 4 -0.14 13.93 -10.90
N PHE A 5 -0.24 12.79 -11.58
CA PHE A 5 0.06 11.46 -11.06
C PHE A 5 1.39 10.92 -11.57
N ASP A 6 2.43 11.77 -11.60
CA ASP A 6 3.78 11.32 -11.90
C ASP A 6 4.28 10.36 -10.80
N ALA A 7 4.58 9.11 -11.15
CA ALA A 7 4.88 8.05 -10.19
C ALA A 7 6.10 8.37 -9.32
N GLU A 8 7.15 8.94 -9.89
CA GLU A 8 8.34 9.35 -9.14
C GLU A 8 8.03 10.48 -8.15
N ARG A 9 7.22 11.45 -8.56
CA ARG A 9 6.76 12.52 -7.67
C ARG A 9 5.91 11.96 -6.51
N MET A 10 5.02 11.01 -6.78
CA MET A 10 4.18 10.38 -5.77
C MET A 10 5.01 9.51 -4.81
N ARG A 11 5.93 8.70 -5.33
CA ARG A 11 6.86 7.88 -4.53
C ARG A 11 7.68 8.74 -3.58
N ARG A 12 8.22 9.87 -4.05
CA ARG A 12 8.96 10.82 -3.20
C ARG A 12 8.08 11.45 -2.13
N ALA A 13 6.89 11.93 -2.50
CA ALA A 13 5.96 12.54 -1.55
C ALA A 13 5.54 11.52 -0.46
N LEU A 14 5.34 10.25 -0.82
CA LEU A 14 5.07 9.18 0.12
C LEU A 14 6.25 8.95 1.07
N ALA A 15 7.49 8.91 0.56
CA ALA A 15 8.68 8.78 1.40
C ALA A 15 8.81 9.95 2.40
N GLU A 16 8.52 11.19 1.98
CA GLU A 16 8.50 12.36 2.86
C GLU A 16 7.41 12.25 3.93
N ALA A 17 6.22 11.76 3.56
CA ALA A 17 5.12 11.54 4.51
C ALA A 17 5.42 10.42 5.52
N LEU A 18 6.17 9.40 5.13
CA LEU A 18 6.56 8.32 6.04
C LEU A 18 7.54 8.77 7.13
N VAL A 19 8.13 9.97 7.05
CA VAL A 19 8.95 10.51 8.15
C VAL A 19 8.09 10.81 9.39
N PRO A 20 7.06 11.69 9.33
CA PRO A 20 6.17 11.89 10.46
C PRO A 20 5.25 10.69 10.73
N PHE A 21 4.95 9.87 9.71
CA PHE A 21 4.13 8.65 9.83
C PHE A 21 4.96 7.36 9.83
N TYR A 22 6.13 7.40 10.48
CA TYR A 22 7.10 6.30 10.48
C TYR A 22 6.57 4.92 10.87
N PRO A 23 5.55 4.76 11.75
CA PRO A 23 5.05 3.43 12.05
C PRO A 23 4.49 2.72 10.80
N MET A 24 3.96 3.47 9.83
CA MET A 24 3.42 2.90 8.58
C MET A 24 4.48 2.21 7.72
N ALA A 25 5.76 2.58 7.87
CA ALA A 25 6.88 1.95 7.17
C ALA A 25 7.43 0.70 7.88
N GLY A 26 6.78 0.25 8.97
CA GLY A 26 7.18 -0.90 9.76
C GLY A 26 6.59 -2.23 9.30
N ARG A 27 6.68 -3.23 10.18
CA ARG A 27 6.10 -4.56 10.02
C ARG A 27 5.34 -4.98 11.27
N LEU A 28 4.41 -5.92 11.13
CA LEU A 28 3.79 -6.55 12.30
C LEU A 28 4.78 -7.51 12.96
N ALA A 29 4.87 -7.42 14.28
CA ALA A 29 5.65 -8.33 15.11
C ALA A 29 4.80 -8.86 16.27
N ARG A 30 5.39 -9.78 17.05
CA ARG A 30 4.83 -10.22 18.32
C ARG A 30 5.87 -10.02 19.40
N ASP A 31 5.45 -9.45 20.52
CA ASP A 31 6.29 -9.35 21.70
C ASP A 31 6.45 -10.72 22.40
N GLU A 32 7.19 -10.75 23.51
CA GLU A 32 7.45 -11.96 24.29
C GLU A 32 6.16 -12.61 24.84
N ASP A 33 5.11 -11.81 25.07
CA ASP A 33 3.79 -12.27 25.53
C ASP A 33 2.87 -12.68 24.36
N GLY A 34 3.34 -12.56 23.12
CA GLY A 34 2.61 -12.90 21.90
C GLY A 34 1.61 -11.82 21.45
N ARG A 35 1.62 -10.63 22.06
CA ARG A 35 0.78 -9.50 21.66
C ARG A 35 1.31 -8.93 20.33
N VAL A 36 0.39 -8.61 19.43
CA VAL A 36 0.74 -7.99 18.14
C VAL A 36 1.16 -6.54 18.36
N GLU A 37 2.32 -6.19 17.80
CA GLU A 37 2.87 -4.84 17.80
C GLU A 37 3.37 -4.43 16.41
N ILE A 38 3.78 -3.17 16.28
CA ILE A 38 4.40 -2.65 15.06
C ILE A 38 5.89 -2.47 15.34
N ASP A 39 6.71 -3.28 14.67
CA ASP A 39 8.15 -3.06 14.59
C ASP A 39 8.42 -1.92 13.61
N CYS A 40 8.80 -0.76 14.15
CA CYS A 40 9.06 0.47 13.40
C CYS A 40 10.45 0.45 12.74
N ASN A 41 10.71 -0.56 11.90
CA ASN A 41 12.02 -0.88 11.33
C ASN A 41 12.36 -0.16 10.01
N ALA A 42 11.47 0.70 9.52
CA ALA A 42 11.65 1.48 8.30
C ALA A 42 11.92 0.64 7.03
N GLU A 43 11.47 -0.61 6.97
CA GLU A 43 11.52 -1.42 5.75
C GLU A 43 10.70 -0.83 4.58
N GLY A 44 9.83 0.14 4.87
CA GLY A 44 9.06 0.88 3.87
C GLY A 44 7.71 0.26 3.58
N VAL A 45 7.06 0.77 2.54
CA VAL A 45 5.69 0.42 2.13
C VAL A 45 5.67 -0.08 0.69
N LEU A 46 4.61 -0.79 0.31
CA LEU A 46 4.43 -1.21 -1.08
C LEU A 46 3.87 -0.04 -1.90
N PHE A 47 4.53 0.29 -3.01
CA PHE A 47 4.03 1.27 -3.98
C PHE A 47 3.85 0.59 -5.34
N VAL A 48 2.60 0.50 -5.80
CA VAL A 48 2.22 -0.12 -7.07
C VAL A 48 1.72 0.94 -8.04
N GLU A 49 2.26 0.91 -9.26
CA GLU A 49 1.75 1.65 -10.40
C GLU A 49 1.11 0.67 -11.37
N ALA A 50 -0.08 1.00 -11.87
CA ALA A 50 -0.81 0.20 -12.84
C ALA A 50 -1.37 1.11 -13.93
N ASP A 51 -1.46 0.57 -15.14
CA ASP A 51 -2.00 1.27 -16.31
C ASP A 51 -3.21 0.52 -16.85
N ALA A 52 -4.27 1.26 -17.19
CA ALA A 52 -5.51 0.74 -17.72
C ALA A 52 -5.85 1.51 -19.01
N PRO A 53 -5.30 1.14 -20.17
CA PRO A 53 -5.41 1.93 -21.39
C PRO A 53 -6.84 2.03 -21.92
N ASP A 54 -7.67 1.02 -21.66
CA ASP A 54 -9.07 0.92 -22.11
C ASP A 54 -10.08 1.15 -20.97
N GLY A 55 -9.63 1.70 -19.83
CA GLY A 55 -10.46 1.92 -18.65
C GLY A 55 -10.37 3.37 -18.15
N THR A 56 -11.47 3.85 -17.62
CA THR A 56 -11.58 5.15 -16.96
C THR A 56 -12.00 4.97 -15.51
N VAL A 57 -11.72 5.97 -14.68
CA VAL A 57 -12.17 5.96 -13.28
C VAL A 57 -13.71 5.88 -13.20
N ASP A 58 -14.42 6.51 -14.13
CA ASP A 58 -15.89 6.54 -14.16
C ASP A 58 -16.51 5.16 -14.41
N ASP A 59 -15.77 4.22 -15.00
CA ASP A 59 -16.23 2.83 -15.19
C ASP A 59 -16.43 2.08 -13.86
N PHE A 60 -15.86 2.59 -12.76
CA PHE A 60 -15.97 2.02 -11.41
C PHE A 60 -17.01 2.73 -10.52
N GLY A 61 -17.74 3.71 -11.05
CA GLY A 61 -18.84 4.37 -10.36
C GLY A 61 -18.43 5.06 -9.06
N ASP A 62 -19.09 4.70 -7.96
CA ASP A 62 -18.87 5.27 -6.61
C ASP A 62 -17.84 4.50 -5.78
N PHE A 63 -17.12 3.54 -6.39
CA PHE A 63 -16.19 2.63 -5.70
C PHE A 63 -16.85 1.81 -4.59
N ALA A 64 -18.16 1.57 -4.65
CA ALA A 64 -18.80 0.57 -3.80
C ALA A 64 -18.12 -0.81 -3.99
N PRO A 65 -17.99 -1.64 -2.93
CA PRO A 65 -17.35 -2.94 -3.05
C PRO A 65 -18.07 -3.88 -4.02
N THR A 66 -17.55 -4.05 -5.23
CA THR A 66 -18.05 -4.98 -6.26
C THR A 66 -17.01 -6.04 -6.61
N MET A 67 -17.43 -7.10 -7.32
CA MET A 67 -16.50 -8.12 -7.82
C MET A 67 -15.54 -7.57 -8.87
N ASP A 68 -15.95 -6.57 -9.64
CA ASP A 68 -15.07 -5.88 -10.59
C ASP A 68 -14.01 -5.04 -9.87
N LEU A 69 -14.38 -4.35 -8.80
CA LEU A 69 -13.44 -3.58 -7.98
C LEU A 69 -12.38 -4.47 -7.31
N LYS A 70 -12.73 -5.71 -6.92
CA LYS A 70 -11.76 -6.67 -6.37
C LYS A 70 -10.60 -6.97 -7.32
N ARG A 71 -10.78 -6.83 -8.64
CA ARG A 71 -9.71 -7.02 -9.62
C ARG A 71 -8.63 -5.94 -9.56
N LEU A 72 -8.95 -4.77 -8.98
CA LEU A 72 -8.00 -3.68 -8.78
C LEU A 72 -7.16 -3.83 -7.51
N ILE A 73 -7.48 -4.81 -6.65
CA ILE A 73 -6.70 -5.08 -5.44
C ILE A 73 -5.53 -5.99 -5.83
N PRO A 74 -4.27 -5.55 -5.67
CA PRO A 74 -3.12 -6.38 -6.00
C PRO A 74 -3.12 -7.66 -5.15
N ALA A 75 -2.83 -8.79 -5.80
CA ALA A 75 -2.66 -10.04 -5.08
C ALA A 75 -1.38 -9.96 -4.24
N VAL A 76 -1.52 -10.15 -2.93
CA VAL A 76 -0.40 -10.24 -2.00
C VAL A 76 -0.27 -11.71 -1.59
N ASP A 77 0.93 -12.27 -1.74
CA ASP A 77 1.24 -13.63 -1.31
C ASP A 77 1.40 -13.65 0.21
N PHE A 78 0.37 -14.07 0.95
CA PHE A 78 0.34 -14.13 2.42
C PHE A 78 0.92 -15.43 3.02
N THR A 79 1.79 -16.15 2.32
CA THR A 79 2.36 -17.41 2.82
C THR A 79 3.47 -17.25 3.88
N GLY A 80 4.07 -16.08 3.99
CA GLY A 80 5.06 -15.70 4.99
C GLY A 80 4.46 -15.34 6.36
N GLY A 81 5.34 -15.11 7.34
CA GLY A 81 4.93 -14.60 8.65
C GLY A 81 4.43 -13.16 8.58
N ILE A 82 3.69 -12.72 9.61
CA ILE A 82 3.10 -11.36 9.68
C ILE A 82 4.13 -10.23 9.53
N SER A 83 5.40 -10.50 9.83
CA SER A 83 6.51 -9.56 9.67
C SER A 83 7.00 -9.42 8.23
N SER A 84 6.51 -10.24 7.30
CA SER A 84 6.94 -10.22 5.89
C SER A 84 6.20 -9.16 5.08
N TYR A 85 5.11 -8.60 5.61
CA TYR A 85 4.19 -7.74 4.86
C TYR A 85 4.22 -6.31 5.36
N PRO A 86 4.29 -5.32 4.45
CA PRO A 86 4.15 -3.93 4.84
C PRO A 86 2.74 -3.68 5.39
N LEU A 87 2.64 -2.71 6.30
CA LEU A 87 1.36 -2.28 6.85
C LEU A 87 0.49 -1.54 5.82
N LEU A 88 1.14 -0.98 4.79
CA LEU A 88 0.57 -0.15 3.75
C LEU A 88 1.01 -0.63 2.36
#